data_AF-A0AA96WVP7-F1
#
_entry.id   AF-A0AA96WVP7-F1
#
_cell.length_a   1.000
_cell.length_b   1.000
_cell.length_c   1.000
_cell.angle_alpha   90.00
_cell.angle_beta   90.00
_cell.angle_gamma   90.00
#
_symmetry.space_group_name_H-M   'P 1'
#
loop_
_entity.id
_entity.type
_entity.pdbx_description
1 polymer ?
#
loop_
_entity_poly.entity_id
_entity_poly.type
_entity_poly.pdbx_seq_one_letter_code
_entity_poly.pdbx_strand_id
1 'polypeptide(L)'
;MLFLADDATRLAGVISYFEPLVEQLRRAENLNDQLAMVWQLLTTLLDSTLAGRAPALAVFDELAEQNQAVGQFKQLYGNNERVQEFLNGADAAQLARVADIAERLRLPEHASVADALSQYPDALKLIIESGSDFLDRELVALQETGLSTNDVVHLLDLFEDIPLFRGTTDGFPGNDVLQRLGISPASIDPLVATIFALEGKAQGGDAIVLIATQRGLGNPAVDIGNVRRTLEREVQVDMLPLEFQSKASYAISVDRARQILSEMGVVELPNSIRPEDSVDYLRNTPRMTPEQIRDFFRRATEQ
;
A
#
# COMPACT_ATOMS: atom_id res chain seq x y z
N MET A 1 21.32 -41.22 -20.59
CA MET A 1 21.80 -40.27 -21.62
C MET A 1 20.83 -40.18 -22.81
N LEU A 2 19.52 -40.31 -22.58
CA LEU A 2 18.46 -40.31 -23.62
C LEU A 2 17.29 -39.35 -23.27
N PHE A 3 17.49 -38.48 -22.28
CA PHE A 3 16.51 -37.48 -21.80
C PHE A 3 16.90 -36.03 -22.12
N LEU A 4 18.09 -35.75 -22.69
CA LEU A 4 18.58 -34.38 -22.94
C LEU A 4 18.31 -33.85 -24.36
N ALA A 5 17.84 -34.71 -25.28
CA ALA A 5 17.62 -34.31 -26.67
C ALA A 5 16.24 -33.65 -26.90
N ASP A 6 15.26 -33.86 -26.00
CA ASP A 6 13.90 -33.33 -26.14
C ASP A 6 13.80 -31.87 -25.68
N ASP A 7 14.56 -31.49 -24.65
CA ASP A 7 14.53 -30.12 -24.09
C ASP A 7 15.16 -29.09 -25.02
N ALA A 8 16.26 -29.42 -25.72
CA ALA A 8 16.92 -28.49 -26.64
C ALA A 8 16.07 -28.18 -27.87
N THR A 9 15.33 -29.16 -28.40
CA THR A 9 14.42 -28.96 -29.54
C THR A 9 13.17 -28.18 -29.14
N ARG A 10 12.65 -28.41 -27.92
CA ARG A 10 11.55 -27.60 -27.37
C ARG A 10 11.98 -26.15 -27.12
N LEU A 11 13.18 -25.94 -26.57
CA LEU A 11 13.75 -24.61 -26.36
C LEU A 11 13.94 -23.85 -27.68
N ALA A 12 14.46 -24.52 -28.71
CA ALA A 12 14.61 -23.92 -30.04
C ALA A 12 13.26 -23.53 -30.67
N GLY A 13 12.21 -24.34 -30.47
CA GLY A 13 10.86 -24.04 -30.91
C GLY A 13 10.24 -22.84 -30.19
N VAL A 14 10.48 -22.74 -28.87
CA VAL A 14 10.06 -21.59 -28.06
C VAL A 14 10.78 -20.32 -28.51
N ILE A 15 12.11 -20.37 -28.68
CA ILE A 15 12.91 -19.22 -29.13
C ILE A 15 12.43 -18.72 -30.50
N SER A 16 12.20 -19.63 -31.46
CA SER A 16 11.71 -19.26 -32.80
C SER A 16 10.28 -18.69 -32.78
N TYR A 17 9.42 -19.14 -31.85
CA TYR A 17 8.09 -18.57 -31.66
C TYR A 17 8.12 -17.11 -31.17
N PHE A 18 9.15 -16.75 -30.38
CA PHE A 18 9.30 -15.42 -29.79
C PHE A 18 10.19 -14.46 -30.59
N GLU A 19 10.93 -14.96 -31.57
CA GLU A 19 11.82 -14.19 -32.45
C GLU A 19 11.15 -12.95 -33.09
N PRO A 20 9.88 -12.98 -33.54
CA PRO A 20 9.20 -11.79 -34.06
C PRO A 20 9.01 -10.69 -33.01
N LEU A 21 8.70 -11.06 -31.76
CA LEU A 21 8.52 -10.08 -30.68
C LEU A 21 9.88 -9.48 -30.26
N VAL A 22 10.92 -10.31 -30.20
CA VAL A 22 12.30 -9.86 -29.91
C VAL A 22 12.80 -8.89 -30.97
N GLU A 23 12.47 -9.14 -32.24
CA GLU A 23 12.85 -8.25 -33.33
C GLU A 23 12.06 -6.95 -33.34
N GLN A 24 10.78 -6.97 -32.94
CA GLN A 24 10.01 -5.74 -32.74
C GLN A 24 10.57 -4.94 -31.55
N LEU A 25 10.96 -5.62 -30.45
CA LEU A 25 11.55 -4.99 -29.27
C LEU A 25 12.86 -4.28 -29.62
N ARG A 26 13.72 -4.89 -30.45
CA ARG A 26 14.95 -4.27 -30.96
C ARG A 26 14.71 -3.00 -31.78
N ARG A 27 13.52 -2.84 -32.35
CA ARG A 27 13.12 -1.69 -33.18
C ARG A 27 12.37 -0.61 -32.40
N ALA A 28 12.00 -0.87 -31.15
CA ALA A 28 11.34 0.12 -30.31
C ALA A 28 12.34 1.22 -29.91
N GLU A 29 12.00 2.48 -30.24
CA GLU A 29 12.90 3.63 -30.08
C GLU A 29 12.85 4.25 -28.68
N ASN A 30 11.81 3.96 -27.88
CA ASN A 30 11.68 4.45 -26.51
C ASN A 30 11.57 3.32 -25.48
N LEU A 31 11.97 3.64 -24.25
CA LEU A 31 12.05 2.70 -23.13
C LEU A 31 10.68 2.11 -22.73
N ASN A 32 9.60 2.89 -22.86
CA ASN A 32 8.26 2.45 -22.45
C ASN A 32 7.70 1.39 -23.40
N ASP A 33 7.92 1.55 -24.71
CA ASP A 33 7.55 0.57 -25.72
C ASP A 33 8.37 -0.72 -25.54
N GLN A 34 9.66 -0.59 -25.20
CA GLN A 34 10.51 -1.73 -24.87
C GLN A 34 9.98 -2.48 -23.63
N LEU A 35 9.60 -1.77 -22.57
CA LEU A 35 9.06 -2.39 -21.35
C LEU A 35 7.71 -3.08 -21.60
N ALA A 36 6.79 -2.45 -22.35
CA ALA A 36 5.51 -3.04 -22.71
C ALA A 36 5.65 -4.32 -23.54
N MET A 37 6.69 -4.40 -24.38
CA MET A 37 6.95 -5.56 -25.22
C MET A 37 7.70 -6.67 -24.48
N VAL A 38 8.61 -6.33 -23.55
CA VAL A 38 9.16 -7.32 -22.59
C VAL A 38 8.02 -7.92 -21.77
N TRP A 39 7.07 -7.10 -21.33
CA TRP A 39 5.88 -7.55 -20.60
C TRP A 39 5.02 -8.52 -21.41
N GLN A 40 4.73 -8.21 -22.68
CA GLN A 40 3.98 -9.09 -23.58
C GLN A 40 4.72 -10.42 -23.84
N LEU A 41 6.05 -10.39 -23.94
CA LEU A 41 6.87 -11.59 -24.10
C LEU A 41 6.81 -12.49 -22.85
N LEU A 42 6.93 -11.88 -21.66
CA LEU A 42 6.89 -12.57 -20.37
C LEU A 42 5.53 -13.21 -20.10
N THR A 43 4.43 -12.48 -20.33
CA THR A 43 3.07 -13.03 -20.18
C THR A 43 2.83 -14.19 -21.14
N THR A 44 3.25 -14.06 -22.40
CA THR A 44 3.10 -15.14 -23.39
C THR A 44 3.97 -16.37 -23.07
N LEU A 45 5.17 -16.18 -22.51
CA LEU A 45 6.02 -17.27 -22.01
C LEU A 45 5.40 -17.98 -20.81
N LEU A 46 4.80 -17.23 -19.88
CA LEU A 46 4.17 -17.74 -18.66
C LEU A 46 2.84 -18.47 -18.92
N ASP A 47 2.05 -18.03 -19.90
CA ASP A 47 0.80 -18.70 -20.31
C ASP A 47 1.04 -19.99 -21.12
N SER A 48 2.23 -20.16 -21.67
CA SER A 48 2.58 -21.39 -22.38
C SER A 48 2.86 -22.52 -21.37
N THR A 49 1.91 -23.45 -21.25
CA THR A 49 1.95 -24.66 -20.39
C THR A 49 3.13 -25.62 -20.66
N LEU A 50 4.07 -25.24 -21.53
CA LEU A 50 5.15 -26.09 -22.05
C LEU A 50 6.52 -25.82 -21.43
N ALA A 51 6.72 -24.72 -20.69
CA ALA A 51 8.03 -24.39 -20.14
C ALA A 51 8.03 -24.48 -18.61
N GLY A 52 8.71 -25.49 -18.06
CA GLY A 52 9.11 -25.45 -16.65
C GLY A 52 9.97 -24.21 -16.34
N ARG A 53 10.21 -23.94 -15.04
CA ARG A 53 10.92 -22.74 -14.55
C ARG A 53 12.33 -22.53 -15.15
N ALA A 54 13.06 -23.60 -15.47
CA ALA A 54 14.46 -23.51 -15.92
C ALA A 54 14.63 -22.95 -17.36
N PRO A 55 13.85 -23.38 -18.37
CA PRO A 55 13.83 -22.77 -19.70
C PRO A 55 13.53 -21.26 -19.73
N ALA A 56 12.60 -20.79 -18.90
CA ALA A 56 12.23 -19.37 -18.88
C ALA A 56 13.35 -18.47 -18.32
N LEU A 57 14.08 -18.94 -17.31
CA LEU A 57 15.24 -18.26 -16.74
C LEU A 57 16.41 -18.18 -17.73
N ALA A 58 16.67 -19.26 -18.48
CA ALA A 58 17.72 -19.27 -19.50
C ALA A 58 17.43 -18.28 -20.65
N VAL A 59 16.17 -18.20 -21.10
CA VAL A 59 15.73 -17.20 -22.09
C VAL A 59 15.83 -15.79 -21.53
N PHE A 60 15.53 -15.59 -20.24
CA PHE A 60 15.67 -14.29 -19.59
C PHE A 60 17.14 -13.86 -19.45
N ASP A 61 18.05 -14.76 -19.12
CA ASP A 61 19.49 -14.48 -19.05
C ASP A 61 20.07 -14.14 -20.43
N GLU A 62 19.65 -14.86 -21.48
CA GLU A 62 20.07 -14.57 -22.85
C GLU A 62 19.50 -13.23 -23.37
N LEU A 63 18.25 -12.90 -23.02
CA LEU A 63 17.67 -11.58 -23.27
C LEU A 63 18.35 -10.48 -22.46
N ALA A 64 18.81 -10.77 -21.24
CA ALA A 64 19.56 -9.84 -20.40
C ALA A 64 20.92 -9.48 -20.99
N GLU A 65 21.58 -10.44 -21.64
CA GLU A 65 22.84 -10.22 -22.35
C GLU A 65 22.66 -9.43 -23.66
N GLN A 66 21.50 -9.56 -24.31
CA GLN A 66 21.22 -8.94 -25.61
C GLN A 66 20.42 -7.62 -25.54
N ASN A 67 19.82 -7.29 -24.39
CA ASN A 67 18.98 -6.11 -24.20
C ASN A 67 19.53 -5.18 -23.12
N GLN A 68 19.89 -3.96 -23.53
CA GLN A 68 20.46 -2.92 -22.68
C GLN A 68 19.58 -2.57 -21.47
N ALA A 69 18.25 -2.64 -21.57
CA ALA A 69 17.34 -2.32 -20.46
C ALA A 69 17.36 -3.38 -19.34
N VAL A 70 17.44 -4.67 -19.71
CA VAL A 70 17.54 -5.78 -18.76
C VAL A 70 18.96 -5.87 -18.19
N GLY A 71 19.98 -5.60 -19.01
CA GLY A 71 21.36 -5.39 -18.56
C GLY A 71 21.49 -4.23 -17.58
N GLN A 72 20.83 -3.10 -17.82
CA GLN A 72 20.76 -1.96 -16.90
C GLN A 72 20.02 -2.31 -15.60
N PHE A 73 18.95 -3.11 -15.66
CA PHE A 73 18.28 -3.63 -14.47
C PHE A 73 19.16 -4.58 -13.64
N LYS A 74 19.98 -5.45 -14.26
CA LYS A 74 20.99 -6.21 -13.48
C LYS A 74 22.11 -5.31 -12.94
N GLN A 75 22.56 -4.34 -13.73
CA GLN A 75 23.70 -3.47 -13.40
C GLN A 75 23.38 -2.44 -12.31
N LEU A 76 22.16 -1.90 -12.28
CA LEU A 76 21.72 -0.91 -11.30
C LEU A 76 21.31 -1.54 -9.94
N TYR A 77 20.87 -2.80 -9.94
CA TYR A 77 20.23 -3.44 -8.79
C TYR A 77 21.01 -4.67 -8.27
N GLY A 78 22.10 -5.05 -8.94
CA GLY A 78 23.01 -6.15 -8.61
C GLY A 78 23.69 -6.05 -7.24
N ASN A 79 23.79 -4.84 -6.69
CA ASN A 79 24.61 -4.54 -5.51
C ASN A 79 23.81 -4.25 -4.22
N ASN A 80 22.47 -4.17 -4.27
CA ASN A 80 21.66 -3.97 -3.07
C ASN A 80 21.31 -5.35 -2.47
N GLU A 81 21.92 -5.68 -1.33
CA GLU A 81 21.85 -7.01 -0.71
C GLU A 81 20.41 -7.46 -0.39
N ARG A 82 19.53 -6.53 0.03
CA ARG A 82 18.10 -6.82 0.30
C ARG A 82 17.29 -7.01 -0.98
N VAL A 83 17.56 -6.21 -2.01
CA VAL A 83 16.95 -6.39 -3.33
C VAL A 83 17.43 -7.69 -3.96
N GLN A 84 18.69 -8.06 -3.79
CA GLN A 84 19.23 -9.34 -4.24
C GLN A 84 18.59 -10.52 -3.50
N GLU A 85 18.49 -10.45 -2.17
CA GLU A 85 17.83 -11.49 -1.36
C GLU A 85 16.37 -11.69 -1.79
N PHE A 86 15.66 -10.60 -2.08
CA PHE A 86 14.31 -10.63 -2.64
C PHE A 86 14.26 -11.22 -4.07
N LEU A 87 15.06 -10.69 -5.00
CA LEU A 87 15.10 -11.13 -6.40
C LEU A 87 15.51 -12.62 -6.52
N ASN A 88 16.35 -13.10 -5.60
CA ASN A 88 16.80 -14.50 -5.56
C ASN A 88 15.73 -15.46 -5.01
N GLY A 89 14.73 -14.95 -4.28
CA GLY A 89 13.62 -15.74 -3.71
C GLY A 89 12.29 -15.57 -4.44
N ALA A 90 12.12 -14.51 -5.22
CA ALA A 90 10.86 -14.17 -5.87
C ALA A 90 10.63 -15.00 -7.15
N ASP A 91 9.42 -15.56 -7.29
CA ASP A 91 9.00 -16.17 -8.55
C ASP A 91 8.57 -15.12 -9.60
N ALA A 92 8.42 -15.55 -10.85
CA ALA A 92 8.09 -14.67 -11.97
C ALA A 92 6.77 -13.91 -11.76
N ALA A 93 5.81 -14.49 -11.03
CA ALA A 93 4.55 -13.83 -10.72
C ALA A 93 4.76 -12.75 -9.64
N GLN A 94 5.61 -12.98 -8.65
CA GLN A 94 6.02 -11.97 -7.65
C GLN A 94 6.75 -10.80 -8.32
N LEU A 95 7.67 -11.07 -9.25
CA LEU A 95 8.39 -10.01 -9.98
C LEU A 95 7.48 -9.21 -10.93
N ALA A 96 6.57 -9.89 -11.63
CA ALA A 96 5.57 -9.24 -12.48
C ALA A 96 4.63 -8.32 -11.66
N ARG A 97 4.29 -8.74 -10.43
CA ARG A 97 3.51 -7.91 -9.50
C ARG A 97 4.26 -6.66 -9.07
N VAL A 98 5.54 -6.76 -8.71
CA VAL A 98 6.37 -5.58 -8.35
C VAL A 98 6.35 -4.55 -9.47
N ALA A 99 6.47 -4.99 -10.72
CA ALA A 99 6.47 -4.11 -11.88
C ALA A 99 5.11 -3.42 -12.08
N ASP A 100 4.00 -4.16 -12.05
CA ASP A 100 2.63 -3.63 -12.18
C ASP A 100 2.28 -2.65 -11.04
N ILE A 101 2.64 -2.98 -9.80
CA ILE A 101 2.50 -2.08 -8.65
C ILE A 101 3.35 -0.83 -8.86
N ALA A 102 4.62 -0.95 -9.23
CA ALA A 102 5.47 0.22 -9.44
C ALA A 102 4.95 1.15 -10.55
N GLU A 103 4.36 0.58 -11.61
CA GLU A 103 3.70 1.32 -12.69
C GLU A 103 2.41 2.03 -12.21
N ARG A 104 1.55 1.31 -11.47
CA ARG A 104 0.28 1.85 -10.92
C ARG A 104 0.49 2.89 -9.84
N LEU A 105 1.54 2.73 -9.05
CA LEU A 105 1.93 3.67 -8.02
C LEU A 105 2.28 5.06 -8.61
N ARG A 106 2.46 5.20 -9.94
CA ARG A 106 2.80 6.48 -10.58
C ARG A 106 3.90 7.21 -9.82
N LEU A 107 4.92 6.45 -9.41
CA LEU A 107 6.13 7.03 -8.84
C LEU A 107 6.55 8.15 -9.77
N PRO A 108 6.77 9.38 -9.27
CA PRO A 108 6.84 10.58 -10.09
C PRO A 108 7.82 10.40 -11.25
N GLU A 109 7.61 11.11 -12.37
CA GLU A 109 8.34 11.03 -13.66
C GLU A 109 9.89 11.16 -13.57
N HIS A 110 10.47 11.21 -12.38
CA HIS A 110 11.91 11.30 -12.12
C HIS A 110 12.44 10.32 -11.06
N ALA A 111 11.61 9.47 -10.45
CA ALA A 111 12.06 8.39 -9.58
C ALA A 111 11.94 7.07 -10.34
N SER A 112 13.06 6.45 -10.64
CA SER A 112 13.04 5.10 -11.20
C SER A 112 12.38 4.14 -10.21
N VAL A 113 11.84 3.03 -10.71
CA VAL A 113 11.38 1.93 -9.84
C VAL A 113 12.48 1.53 -8.82
N ALA A 114 13.75 1.72 -9.16
CA ALA A 114 14.91 1.60 -8.27
C ALA A 114 14.90 2.53 -7.07
N ASP A 115 14.57 3.80 -7.29
CA ASP A 115 14.59 4.79 -6.23
C ASP A 115 13.50 4.46 -5.21
N ALA A 116 12.32 4.04 -5.67
CA ALA A 116 11.26 3.57 -4.79
C ALA A 116 11.60 2.23 -4.10
N LEU A 117 12.17 1.26 -4.82
CA LEU A 117 12.63 -0.03 -4.27
C LEU A 117 13.73 0.16 -3.21
N SER A 118 14.64 1.12 -3.42
CA SER A 118 15.68 1.44 -2.46
C SER A 118 15.16 2.25 -1.28
N GLN A 119 14.13 3.06 -1.49
CA GLN A 119 13.59 3.96 -0.47
C GLN A 119 12.58 3.25 0.45
N TYR A 120 11.86 2.24 -0.04
CA TYR A 120 10.78 1.57 0.70
C TYR A 120 10.76 0.04 0.52
N PRO A 121 11.85 -0.66 0.92
CA PRO A 121 11.97 -2.09 0.70
C PRO A 121 10.90 -2.92 1.44
N ASP A 122 10.45 -2.49 2.62
CA ASP A 122 9.53 -3.26 3.46
C ASP A 122 8.07 -3.09 3.01
N ALA A 123 7.69 -1.89 2.55
CA ALA A 123 6.39 -1.67 1.91
C ALA A 123 6.20 -2.54 0.67
N LEU A 124 7.21 -2.66 -0.19
CA LEU A 124 7.15 -3.51 -1.37
C LEU A 124 7.04 -4.99 -1.01
N LYS A 125 7.81 -5.45 -0.01
CA LYS A 125 7.66 -6.81 0.51
C LYS A 125 6.23 -7.09 0.97
N LEU A 126 5.63 -6.18 1.74
CA LEU A 126 4.23 -6.28 2.16
C LEU A 126 3.28 -6.36 0.96
N ILE A 127 3.48 -5.49 -0.04
CA ILE A 127 2.68 -5.46 -1.26
C ILE A 127 2.78 -6.82 -2.02
N ILE A 128 3.95 -7.45 -2.00
CA ILE A 128 4.17 -8.71 -2.73
C ILE A 128 3.64 -9.91 -1.96
N GLU A 129 3.77 -9.90 -0.63
CA GLU A 129 3.35 -10.99 0.27
C GLU A 129 1.82 -11.05 0.45
N SER A 130 1.11 -9.93 0.34
CA SER A 130 -0.34 -9.90 0.61
C SER A 130 -1.23 -10.35 -0.57
N GLY A 131 -0.66 -10.57 -1.77
CA GLY A 131 -1.40 -10.97 -2.97
C GLY A 131 -2.11 -9.79 -3.68
N SER A 132 -2.29 -9.89 -5.01
CA SER A 132 -2.69 -8.76 -5.88
C SER A 132 -4.04 -8.15 -5.55
N ASP A 133 -5.04 -8.99 -5.30
CA ASP A 133 -6.44 -8.54 -5.24
C ASP A 133 -6.75 -7.80 -3.92
N PHE A 134 -5.99 -8.10 -2.86
CA PHE A 134 -6.12 -7.47 -1.55
C PHE A 134 -5.42 -6.10 -1.47
N LEU A 135 -4.45 -5.82 -2.34
CA LEU A 135 -3.80 -4.52 -2.32
C LEU A 135 -4.45 -3.52 -3.25
N ASP A 136 -5.07 -3.95 -4.34
CA ASP A 136 -5.64 -3.02 -5.31
C ASP A 136 -6.77 -2.19 -4.69
N ARG A 137 -7.67 -2.82 -3.92
CA ARG A 137 -8.79 -2.10 -3.30
C ARG A 137 -8.32 -1.21 -2.15
N GLU A 138 -7.50 -1.75 -1.25
CA GLU A 138 -6.94 -1.05 -0.09
C GLU A 138 -6.08 0.14 -0.53
N LEU A 139 -5.21 -0.04 -1.53
CA LEU A 139 -4.38 1.02 -2.08
C LEU A 139 -5.22 2.14 -2.68
N VAL A 140 -6.25 1.79 -3.46
CA VAL A 140 -7.19 2.77 -4.01
C VAL A 140 -7.92 3.49 -2.88
N ALA A 141 -8.41 2.78 -1.87
CA ALA A 141 -9.06 3.39 -0.70
C ALA A 141 -8.13 4.39 0.00
N LEU A 142 -6.86 4.03 0.21
CA LEU A 142 -5.85 4.91 0.81
C LEU A 142 -5.53 6.11 -0.07
N GLN A 143 -5.39 5.96 -1.38
CA GLN A 143 -5.14 7.08 -2.30
C GLN A 143 -6.33 8.05 -2.34
N GLU A 144 -7.55 7.52 -2.28
CA GLU A 144 -8.78 8.31 -2.24
C GLU A 144 -8.92 9.15 -0.95
N THR A 145 -8.16 8.84 0.11
CA THR A 145 -8.02 9.70 1.29
C THR A 145 -7.22 10.99 1.03
N GLY A 146 -6.63 11.14 -0.16
CA GLY A 146 -5.78 12.28 -0.53
C GLY A 146 -4.30 12.09 -0.20
N LEU A 147 -3.90 10.90 0.24
CA LEU A 147 -2.48 10.54 0.28
C LEU A 147 -1.91 10.40 -1.12
N SER A 148 -0.68 10.89 -1.29
CA SER A 148 0.09 10.49 -2.46
C SER A 148 0.47 9.02 -2.34
N THR A 149 0.77 8.40 -3.47
CA THR A 149 1.38 7.07 -3.50
C THR A 149 2.59 6.97 -2.56
N ASN A 150 3.49 7.94 -2.59
CA ASN A 150 4.68 7.93 -1.74
C ASN A 150 4.31 7.94 -0.26
N ASP A 151 3.26 8.67 0.13
CA ASP A 151 2.79 8.66 1.52
C ASP A 151 2.20 7.31 1.91
N VAL A 152 1.45 6.66 1.01
CA VAL A 152 0.90 5.31 1.27
C VAL A 152 2.03 4.30 1.46
N VAL A 153 2.98 4.28 0.53
CA VAL A 153 4.14 3.39 0.61
C VAL A 153 4.93 3.69 1.88
N HIS A 154 5.15 4.96 2.21
CA HIS A 154 5.87 5.32 3.43
C HIS A 154 5.12 4.90 4.70
N LEU A 155 3.79 5.05 4.74
CA LEU A 155 2.99 4.55 5.87
C LEU A 155 3.12 3.02 6.02
N LEU A 156 3.00 2.27 4.93
CA LEU A 156 3.14 0.82 4.96
C LEU A 156 4.55 0.40 5.39
N ASP A 157 5.58 1.14 5.00
CA ASP A 157 6.97 0.91 5.44
C ASP A 157 7.14 1.17 6.95
N LEU A 158 6.57 2.28 7.44
CA LEU A 158 6.70 2.68 8.85
C LEU A 158 5.94 1.77 9.82
N PHE A 159 4.81 1.20 9.40
CA PHE A 159 3.91 0.43 10.26
C PHE A 159 3.90 -1.07 9.95
N GLU A 160 4.46 -1.49 8.81
CA GLU A 160 4.29 -2.83 8.24
C GLU A 160 2.81 -3.27 8.16
N ASP A 161 1.88 -2.30 8.10
CA ASP A 161 0.43 -2.43 8.19
C ASP A 161 -0.28 -1.09 7.89
N ILE A 162 -1.61 -1.09 7.79
CA ILE A 162 -2.41 0.15 7.69
C ILE A 162 -2.81 0.59 9.11
N PRO A 163 -2.33 1.75 9.60
CA PRO A 163 -2.79 2.31 10.87
C PRO A 163 -4.21 2.88 10.71
N LEU A 164 -5.09 2.55 11.65
CA LEU A 164 -6.49 2.94 11.64
C LEU A 164 -6.85 3.62 12.97
N PHE A 165 -7.41 4.82 12.88
CA PHE A 165 -7.81 5.64 14.02
C PHE A 165 -9.30 5.92 13.97
N ARG A 166 -10.02 5.66 15.06
CA ARG A 166 -11.45 5.97 15.17
C ARG A 166 -11.72 6.87 16.36
N GLY A 167 -12.16 8.09 16.07
CA GLY A 167 -12.68 9.02 17.06
C GLY A 167 -14.11 8.70 17.41
N THR A 168 -14.42 8.45 18.68
CA THR A 168 -15.79 8.09 19.06
C THR A 168 -16.05 8.33 20.55
N THR A 169 -17.24 7.94 21.00
CA THR A 169 -17.60 7.82 22.42
C THR A 169 -17.60 6.35 22.80
N ASP A 170 -17.16 6.06 24.03
CA ASP A 170 -17.07 4.69 24.54
C ASP A 170 -18.41 3.95 24.43
N GLY A 171 -18.40 2.77 23.80
CA GLY A 171 -19.59 1.93 23.65
C GLY A 171 -20.58 2.43 22.60
N PHE A 172 -20.21 3.41 21.76
CA PHE A 172 -21.10 3.88 20.70
C PHE A 172 -21.19 2.88 19.53
N PRO A 173 -22.41 2.35 19.24
CA PRO A 173 -22.58 1.31 18.23
C PRO A 173 -22.54 1.79 16.78
N GLY A 174 -22.36 3.09 16.56
CA GLY A 174 -22.62 3.71 15.26
C GLY A 174 -24.10 4.06 15.11
N ASN A 175 -24.40 4.88 14.09
CA ASN A 175 -25.78 5.15 13.72
C ASN A 175 -26.41 3.95 12.99
N ASP A 176 -27.73 4.00 12.79
CA ASP A 176 -28.49 2.92 12.12
C ASP A 176 -27.96 2.55 10.74
N VAL A 177 -27.39 3.50 10.00
CA VAL A 177 -26.85 3.24 8.65
C VAL A 177 -25.58 2.40 8.76
N LEU A 178 -24.65 2.77 9.64
CA LEU A 178 -23.41 2.01 9.86
C LEU A 178 -23.70 0.59 10.35
N GLN A 179 -24.66 0.45 11.27
CA GLN A 179 -25.06 -0.86 11.79
C GLN A 179 -25.69 -1.75 10.71
N ARG A 180 -26.52 -1.18 9.81
CA ARG A 180 -27.14 -1.93 8.70
C ARG A 180 -26.14 -2.33 7.63
N LEU A 181 -25.17 -1.45 7.35
CA LEU A 181 -24.13 -1.70 6.35
C LEU A 181 -23.04 -2.62 6.88
N GLY A 182 -22.90 -2.77 8.21
CA GLY A 182 -21.86 -3.61 8.81
C GLY A 182 -20.48 -2.95 8.78
N ILE A 183 -20.42 -1.61 8.75
CA ILE A 183 -19.18 -0.87 8.48
C ILE A 183 -18.81 0.08 9.62
N SER A 184 -17.52 0.36 9.74
CA SER A 184 -16.94 1.31 10.69
C SER A 184 -16.14 2.38 9.96
N PRO A 185 -16.52 3.66 10.09
CA PRO A 185 -15.67 4.75 9.62
C PRO A 185 -14.41 4.84 10.50
N ALA A 186 -13.26 4.88 9.85
CA ALA A 186 -11.98 5.13 10.48
C ALA A 186 -11.20 6.15 9.64
N SER A 187 -10.27 6.86 10.27
CA SER A 187 -9.32 7.72 9.58
C SER A 187 -7.94 7.10 9.65
N ILE A 188 -7.12 7.36 8.63
CA ILE A 188 -5.67 7.10 8.70
C ILE A 188 -4.90 8.25 9.37
N ASP A 189 -5.60 9.32 9.76
CA ASP A 189 -5.02 10.51 10.41
C ASP A 189 -5.56 10.68 11.84
N PRO A 190 -4.71 10.56 12.88
CA PRO A 190 -5.14 10.65 14.26
C PRO A 190 -5.64 12.04 14.64
N LEU A 191 -5.25 13.11 13.92
CA LEU A 191 -5.84 14.43 14.12
C LEU A 191 -7.33 14.41 13.80
N VAL A 192 -7.72 13.79 12.68
CA VAL A 192 -9.13 13.69 12.28
C VAL A 192 -9.91 12.85 13.28
N ALA A 193 -9.38 11.71 13.69
CA ALA A 193 -9.99 10.90 14.75
C ALA A 193 -10.16 11.71 16.04
N THR A 194 -9.18 12.53 16.42
CA THR A 194 -9.30 13.38 17.61
C THR A 194 -10.40 14.43 17.46
N ILE A 195 -10.56 15.05 16.29
CA ILE A 195 -11.65 16.01 16.02
C ILE A 195 -13.02 15.34 16.19
N PHE A 196 -13.22 14.14 15.64
CA PHE A 196 -14.49 13.40 15.80
C PHE A 196 -14.73 12.93 17.23
N ALA A 197 -13.68 12.56 17.98
CA ALA A 197 -13.82 12.28 19.40
C ALA A 197 -14.25 13.54 20.18
N LEU A 198 -13.70 14.72 19.85
CA LEU A 198 -14.11 15.99 20.48
C LEU A 198 -15.56 16.38 20.13
N GLU A 199 -16.05 15.98 18.97
CA GLU A 199 -17.46 16.07 18.59
C GLU A 199 -18.34 15.18 19.50
N GLY A 200 -17.92 13.93 19.69
CA GLY A 200 -18.56 13.01 20.64
C GLY A 200 -18.58 13.56 22.08
N LYS A 201 -17.48 14.20 22.50
CA LYS A 201 -17.39 14.86 23.81
C LYS A 201 -18.39 16.00 23.96
N ALA A 202 -18.60 16.80 22.92
CA ALA A 202 -19.58 17.89 22.93
C ALA A 202 -21.02 17.39 23.10
N GLN A 203 -21.29 16.14 22.74
CA GLN A 203 -22.59 15.47 22.92
C GLN A 203 -22.72 14.80 24.31
N GLY A 204 -21.71 14.91 25.17
CA GLY A 204 -21.72 14.43 26.55
C GLY A 204 -21.27 12.98 26.73
N GLY A 205 -20.70 12.34 25.70
CA GLY A 205 -20.16 10.99 25.84
C GLY A 205 -18.70 10.95 26.29
N ASP A 206 -18.28 9.79 26.81
CA ASP A 206 -16.90 9.51 27.19
C ASP A 206 -16.04 9.34 25.93
N ALA A 207 -15.49 10.46 25.45
CA ALA A 207 -14.79 10.53 24.18
C ALA A 207 -13.40 9.90 24.21
N ILE A 208 -13.16 9.01 23.25
CA ILE A 208 -11.94 8.22 23.11
C ILE A 208 -11.46 8.22 21.66
N VAL A 209 -10.16 8.01 21.49
CA VAL A 209 -9.55 7.67 20.21
C VAL A 209 -9.11 6.22 20.27
N LEU A 210 -9.72 5.39 19.43
CA LEU A 210 -9.36 4.00 19.22
C LEU A 210 -8.25 3.92 18.20
N ILE A 211 -7.24 3.10 18.48
CA ILE A 211 -6.06 2.92 17.64
C ILE A 211 -5.91 1.44 17.35
N ALA A 212 -5.87 1.10 16.07
CA ALA A 212 -5.71 -0.25 15.59
C ALA A 212 -4.80 -0.28 14.36
N THR A 213 -4.42 -1.47 13.95
CA THR A 213 -3.89 -1.72 12.61
C THR A 213 -4.82 -2.68 11.90
N GLN A 214 -4.84 -2.69 10.56
CA GLN A 214 -5.72 -3.59 9.81
C GLN A 214 -5.51 -5.06 10.22
N ARG A 215 -4.24 -5.50 10.37
CA ARG A 215 -3.93 -6.84 10.88
C ARG A 215 -4.42 -7.07 12.30
N GLY A 216 -4.28 -6.09 13.19
CA GLY A 216 -4.79 -6.14 14.56
C GLY A 216 -6.31 -6.34 14.64
N LEU A 217 -7.06 -5.84 13.65
CA LEU A 217 -8.51 -6.03 13.53
C LEU A 217 -8.91 -7.39 12.92
N GLY A 218 -7.94 -8.21 12.50
CA GLY A 218 -8.16 -9.49 11.83
C GLY A 218 -8.24 -9.38 10.30
N ASN A 219 -7.56 -8.40 9.72
CA ASN A 219 -7.56 -8.11 8.27
C ASN A 219 -8.96 -7.88 7.66
N PRO A 220 -9.83 -7.02 8.26
CA PRO A 220 -11.07 -6.64 7.60
C PRO A 220 -10.75 -5.91 6.29
N ALA A 221 -11.65 -6.02 5.31
CA ALA A 221 -11.53 -5.25 4.08
C ALA A 221 -11.58 -3.75 4.40
N VAL A 222 -10.69 -2.98 3.78
CA VAL A 222 -10.72 -1.51 3.86
C VAL A 222 -11.10 -0.97 2.48
N ASP A 223 -12.11 -0.10 2.47
CA ASP A 223 -12.69 0.46 1.25
C ASP A 223 -12.74 1.99 1.31
N ILE A 224 -13.09 2.58 0.17
CA ILE A 224 -13.27 4.01 -0.02
C ILE A 224 -14.26 4.55 1.03
N GLY A 225 -13.85 5.60 1.75
CA GLY A 225 -14.70 6.29 2.70
C GLY A 225 -15.82 7.11 2.06
N ASN A 226 -16.45 7.96 2.88
CA ASN A 226 -17.60 8.76 2.50
C ASN A 226 -17.26 9.88 1.46
N VAL A 227 -18.24 10.74 1.15
CA VAL A 227 -18.08 11.83 0.17
C VAL A 227 -17.04 12.89 0.57
N ARG A 228 -16.63 12.93 1.84
CA ARG A 228 -15.60 13.78 2.45
C ARG A 228 -14.31 13.00 2.76
N ARG A 229 -14.16 11.77 2.29
CA ARG A 229 -12.98 10.90 2.51
C ARG A 229 -11.64 11.61 2.37
N THR A 230 -11.47 12.50 1.39
CA THR A 230 -10.22 13.24 1.19
C THR A 230 -9.98 14.27 2.31
N LEU A 231 -11.04 14.93 2.79
CA LEU A 231 -10.97 15.88 3.88
C LEU A 231 -10.77 15.17 5.23
N GLU A 232 -11.43 14.04 5.45
CA GLU A 232 -11.43 13.30 6.71
C GLU A 232 -10.34 12.23 6.77
N ARG A 233 -9.60 12.05 5.67
CA ARG A 233 -8.74 10.90 5.44
C ARG A 233 -9.42 9.59 5.80
N GLU A 234 -10.70 9.50 5.45
CA GLU A 234 -11.59 8.45 5.90
C GLU A 234 -11.48 7.22 5.00
N VAL A 235 -11.42 6.06 5.63
CA VAL A 235 -11.62 4.76 5.03
C VAL A 235 -12.78 4.05 5.71
N GLN A 236 -13.45 3.19 4.95
CA GLN A 236 -14.48 2.31 5.46
C GLN A 236 -13.86 0.97 5.86
N VAL A 237 -14.08 0.53 7.09
CA VAL A 237 -13.63 -0.80 7.56
C VAL A 237 -14.84 -1.73 7.62
N ASP A 238 -14.74 -2.91 6.99
CA ASP A 238 -15.81 -3.92 6.91
C ASP A 238 -16.00 -4.67 8.24
N MET A 239 -16.47 -3.95 9.25
CA MET A 239 -16.85 -4.46 10.57
C MET A 239 -17.75 -3.48 11.33
N LEU A 240 -18.46 -3.96 12.34
CA LEU A 240 -19.31 -3.10 13.17
C LEU A 240 -18.49 -2.18 14.11
N PRO A 241 -18.98 -0.98 14.47
CA PRO A 241 -18.22 -0.05 15.32
C PRO A 241 -17.88 -0.58 16.71
N LEU A 242 -18.76 -1.39 17.33
CA LEU A 242 -18.45 -2.07 18.58
C LEU A 242 -17.43 -3.20 18.39
N GLU A 243 -17.45 -3.85 17.25
CA GLU A 243 -16.46 -4.88 16.92
C GLU A 243 -15.08 -4.24 16.74
N PHE A 244 -14.99 -3.14 15.98
CA PHE A 244 -13.78 -2.32 15.87
C PHE A 244 -13.26 -1.95 17.25
N GLN A 245 -14.13 -1.41 18.11
CA GLN A 245 -13.74 -1.02 19.46
C GLN A 245 -13.21 -2.21 20.28
N SER A 246 -13.87 -3.37 20.22
CA SER A 246 -13.45 -4.57 20.96
C SER A 246 -12.10 -5.14 20.50
N LYS A 247 -11.72 -4.88 19.24
CA LYS A 247 -10.49 -5.36 18.61
C LYS A 247 -9.39 -4.33 18.54
N ALA A 248 -9.69 -3.05 18.80
CA ALA A 248 -8.70 -2.00 18.79
C ALA A 248 -7.60 -2.29 19.82
N SER A 249 -6.34 -2.26 19.37
CA SER A 249 -5.19 -2.56 20.22
C SER A 249 -5.05 -1.58 21.38
N TYR A 250 -5.44 -0.33 21.16
CA TYR A 250 -5.37 0.72 22.16
C TYR A 250 -6.60 1.63 22.12
N ALA A 251 -6.95 2.17 23.29
CA ALA A 251 -7.90 3.24 23.43
C ALA A 251 -7.29 4.29 24.35
N ILE A 252 -7.23 5.55 23.89
CA ILE A 252 -6.78 6.68 24.71
C ILE A 252 -7.92 7.69 24.88
N SER A 253 -7.92 8.42 25.98
CA SER A 253 -8.87 9.51 26.16
C SER A 253 -8.63 10.61 25.12
N VAL A 254 -9.70 11.31 24.71
CA VAL A 254 -9.56 12.43 23.76
C VAL A 254 -8.69 13.56 24.32
N ASP A 255 -8.66 13.75 25.64
CA ASP A 255 -7.80 14.75 26.28
C ASP A 255 -6.32 14.37 26.13
N ARG A 256 -5.98 13.08 26.23
CA ARG A 256 -4.61 12.60 25.97
C ARG A 256 -4.24 12.75 24.49
N ALA A 257 -5.14 12.41 23.57
CA ALA A 257 -4.93 12.60 22.14
C ALA A 257 -4.67 14.08 21.79
N ARG A 258 -5.48 15.00 22.35
CA ARG A 258 -5.29 16.45 22.21
C ARG A 258 -3.95 16.91 22.74
N GLN A 259 -3.55 16.44 23.93
CA GLN A 259 -2.27 16.77 24.53
C GLN A 259 -1.10 16.33 23.62
N ILE A 260 -1.15 15.11 23.07
CA ILE A 260 -0.11 14.61 22.17
C ILE A 260 0.01 15.50 20.92
N LEU A 261 -1.11 15.88 20.29
CA LEU A 261 -1.12 16.75 19.11
C LEU A 261 -0.54 18.15 19.40
N SER A 262 -0.85 18.71 20.57
CA SER A 262 -0.29 19.98 21.05
C SER A 262 1.22 19.87 21.31
N GLU A 263 1.67 18.83 22.01
CA GLU A 263 3.10 18.58 22.30
C GLU A 263 3.94 18.33 21.03
N MET A 264 3.31 17.79 19.98
CA MET A 264 3.94 17.62 18.66
C MET A 264 3.98 18.92 17.85
N GLY A 265 3.30 19.98 18.30
CA GLY A 265 3.18 21.25 17.56
C GLY A 265 2.33 21.14 16.30
N VAL A 266 1.46 20.13 16.19
CA VAL A 266 0.59 19.92 15.02
C VAL A 266 -0.57 20.92 15.06
N VAL A 267 -1.27 20.98 16.19
CA VAL A 267 -2.41 21.88 16.39
C VAL A 267 -2.78 22.00 17.87
N GLU A 268 -3.32 23.16 18.24
CA GLU A 268 -4.01 23.38 19.52
C GLU A 268 -5.52 23.25 19.30
N LEU A 269 -6.10 22.09 19.66
CA LEU A 269 -7.55 21.87 19.57
C LEU A 269 -8.25 22.42 20.83
N PRO A 270 -9.55 22.79 20.74
CA PRO A 270 -10.33 23.13 21.93
C PRO A 270 -10.66 21.89 22.77
N ASN A 271 -11.25 22.10 23.94
CA ASN A 271 -11.69 21.02 24.83
C ASN A 271 -12.89 20.20 24.28
N SER A 272 -13.62 20.76 23.33
CA SER A 272 -14.77 20.16 22.65
C SER A 272 -14.98 20.88 21.32
N ILE A 273 -15.47 20.17 20.31
CA ILE A 273 -15.82 20.73 18.99
C ILE A 273 -17.30 20.44 18.77
N ARG A 274 -18.11 21.43 18.38
CA ARG A 274 -19.51 21.14 18.07
C ARG A 274 -19.59 20.51 16.66
N PRO A 275 -20.60 19.67 16.38
CA PRO A 275 -20.76 19.05 15.07
C PRO A 275 -20.76 20.06 13.90
N GLU A 276 -21.34 21.25 14.11
CA GLU A 276 -21.35 22.30 13.09
C GLU A 276 -19.96 22.92 12.82
N ASP A 277 -19.04 22.86 13.79
CA ASP A 277 -17.71 23.45 13.70
C ASP A 277 -16.65 22.46 13.17
N SER A 278 -16.92 21.15 13.21
CA SER A 278 -15.92 20.11 12.91
C SER A 278 -15.35 20.24 11.49
N VAL A 279 -16.19 20.58 10.52
CA VAL A 279 -15.79 20.82 9.12
C VAL A 279 -14.80 21.97 9.00
N ASP A 280 -14.97 23.03 9.80
CA ASP A 280 -14.06 24.18 9.76
C ASP A 280 -12.71 23.83 10.36
N TYR A 281 -12.66 23.04 11.44
CA TYR A 281 -11.39 22.50 11.95
C TYR A 281 -10.72 21.61 10.91
N LEU A 282 -11.47 20.73 10.26
CA LEU A 282 -10.91 19.87 9.23
C LEU A 282 -10.33 20.70 8.07
N ARG A 283 -11.02 21.73 7.59
CA ARG A 283 -10.52 22.55 6.46
C ARG A 283 -9.30 23.39 6.80
N ASN A 284 -9.20 23.85 8.04
CA ASN A 284 -8.18 24.81 8.46
C ASN A 284 -6.97 24.17 9.15
N THR A 285 -6.96 22.84 9.31
CA THR A 285 -5.83 22.10 9.87
C THR A 285 -5.10 21.33 8.77
N PRO A 286 -3.76 21.42 8.70
CA PRO A 286 -3.00 20.57 7.79
C PRO A 286 -3.15 19.11 8.20
N ARG A 287 -3.20 18.22 7.20
CA ARG A 287 -3.19 16.78 7.45
C ARG A 287 -1.81 16.32 7.89
N MET A 288 -1.76 15.31 8.74
CA MET A 288 -0.50 14.83 9.32
C MET A 288 0.35 14.10 8.27
N THR A 289 1.67 14.24 8.32
CA THR A 289 2.57 13.41 7.49
C THR A 289 2.67 11.99 8.07
N PRO A 290 3.13 11.00 7.30
CA PRO A 290 3.36 9.65 7.82
C PRO A 290 4.24 9.61 9.08
N GLU A 291 5.28 10.46 9.15
CA GLU A 291 6.18 10.54 10.30
C GLU A 291 5.49 11.13 11.53
N GLN A 292 4.62 12.12 11.32
CA GLN A 292 3.78 12.67 12.39
C GLN A 292 2.78 11.61 12.87
N ILE A 293 2.15 10.86 11.98
CA ILE A 293 1.23 9.76 12.33
C ILE A 293 1.98 8.71 13.17
N ARG A 294 3.19 8.34 12.78
CA ARG A 294 4.07 7.43 13.55
C ARG A 294 4.42 7.98 14.92
N ASP A 295 4.82 9.25 15.03
CA ASP A 295 5.16 9.83 16.34
C ASP A 295 3.93 9.91 17.26
N PHE A 296 2.75 10.24 16.72
CA PHE A 296 1.49 10.16 17.48
C PHE A 296 1.23 8.74 17.97
N PHE A 297 1.28 7.74 17.07
CA PHE A 297 1.04 6.34 17.40
C PHE A 297 1.98 5.87 18.50
N ARG A 298 3.27 6.16 18.38
CA ARG A 298 4.28 5.83 19.38
C ARG A 298 3.95 6.45 20.75
N ARG A 299 3.68 7.75 20.82
CA ARG A 299 3.35 8.46 22.08
C ARG A 299 2.02 8.02 22.70
N ALA A 300 1.09 7.53 21.88
CA ALA A 300 -0.21 7.04 22.33
C ALA A 300 -0.14 5.61 22.92
N THR A 301 0.83 4.81 22.47
CA THR A 301 0.97 3.39 22.81
C THR A 301 2.06 3.10 23.84
N GLU A 302 3.02 4.01 24.01
CA GLU A 302 3.97 4.02 25.13
C GLU A 302 3.25 4.49 26.42
N GLN A 303 2.76 3.55 27.23
CA GLN A 303 2.26 3.77 28.59
C GLN A 303 3.07 2.99 29.62
#